data_AF-A0A7S3NV96-F1
#
_entry.id   AF-A0A7S3NV96-F1
#
_cell.length_a   1.000
_cell.length_b   1.000
_cell.length_c   1.000
_cell.angle_alpha   90.00
_cell.angle_beta   90.00
_cell.angle_gamma   90.00
#
_symmetry.space_group_name_H-M   'P 1'
#
loop_
_entity.id
_entity.type
_entity.pdbx_description
1 polymer ?
#
loop_
_entity_poly.entity_id
_entity_poly.type
_entity_poly.pdbx_seq_one_letter_code
_entity_poly.pdbx_strand_id
1 'polypeptide(L)'
;MVGNPAPQHPAQRTWSQRLRDGDVPDAVNSQDFANLLPHLFNSGENDNQNLEEEDSKYSEDFKELEGEDRFEAMIRRIEMRKSNFYKKMGSKPTSDKNMSTEEKINYLREKLNVYKVSFTKGSNVIYIDREDIFYDSFTQFMNMDHQKELKIFFRGEMKYSGQDAGGMEKEWFTLLTEQFLDPETGLFRETATDEVSYVINEKSYEAEDYLKKFEFFGLALAKAVFDEIPLNLC
;
A
#
# COMPACT_ATOMS: atom_id res chain seq x y z
N MET A 1 -23.50 33.23 15.71
CA MET A 1 -23.60 31.77 15.86
C MET A 1 -23.42 31.20 14.47
N VAL A 2 -22.21 30.74 14.14
CA VAL A 2 -21.99 30.00 12.89
C VAL A 2 -22.51 28.60 13.19
N GLY A 3 -23.65 28.24 12.59
CA GLY A 3 -24.24 26.92 12.75
C GLY A 3 -23.27 25.89 12.19
N ASN A 4 -23.05 24.79 12.94
CA ASN A 4 -22.31 23.65 12.41
C ASN A 4 -22.98 23.19 11.11
N PRO A 5 -22.23 22.95 10.02
CA PRO A 5 -22.81 22.40 8.81
C PRO A 5 -23.48 21.06 9.12
N ALA A 6 -24.55 20.75 8.39
CA ALA A 6 -25.26 19.47 8.54
C ALA A 6 -24.27 18.30 8.39
N PRO A 7 -24.40 17.22 9.18
CA PRO A 7 -23.50 16.08 9.08
C PRO A 7 -23.54 15.52 7.66
N GLN A 8 -22.37 15.39 7.05
CA GLN A 8 -22.24 14.86 5.69
C GLN A 8 -22.70 13.39 5.66
N HIS A 9 -23.19 12.93 4.51
CA HIS A 9 -23.53 11.51 4.34
C HIS A 9 -22.28 10.65 4.63
N PRO A 10 -22.37 9.47 5.29
CA PRO A 10 -21.21 8.63 5.64
C PRO A 10 -20.27 8.38 4.46
N ALA A 11 -20.82 8.15 3.26
CA ALA A 11 -20.09 7.96 2.00
C ALA A 11 -19.30 9.20 1.50
N GLN A 12 -19.49 10.38 2.09
CA GLN A 12 -18.74 11.59 1.79
C GLN A 12 -17.74 11.95 2.90
N ARG A 13 -17.71 11.17 3.98
CA ARG A 13 -16.82 11.41 5.11
C ARG A 13 -15.51 10.67 4.93
N THR A 14 -14.41 11.38 5.18
CA THR A 14 -13.08 10.76 5.26
C THR A 14 -13.01 9.82 6.45
N TRP A 15 -12.10 8.84 6.41
CA TRP A 15 -11.88 7.96 7.57
C TRP A 15 -11.54 8.75 8.85
N SER A 16 -10.76 9.83 8.72
CA SER A 16 -10.47 10.76 9.82
C SER A 16 -11.70 11.45 10.38
N GLN A 17 -12.67 11.83 9.54
CA GLN A 17 -13.95 12.39 9.98
C GLN A 17 -14.78 11.33 10.72
N ARG A 18 -14.81 10.10 10.21
CA ARG A 18 -15.54 8.99 10.84
C ARG A 18 -14.98 8.61 12.20
N LEU A 19 -13.65 8.60 12.35
CA LEU A 19 -12.99 8.44 13.66
C LEU A 19 -13.40 9.56 14.63
N ARG A 20 -13.35 10.83 14.20
CA ARG A 20 -13.74 11.98 15.03
C ARG A 20 -15.21 11.93 15.45
N ASP A 21 -16.06 11.43 14.58
CA ASP A 21 -17.51 11.35 14.79
C ASP A 21 -17.94 10.08 15.55
N GLY A 22 -17.02 9.16 15.84
CA GLY A 22 -17.33 7.87 16.49
C GLY A 22 -18.14 6.90 15.61
N ASP A 23 -18.07 7.08 14.29
CA ASP A 23 -18.82 6.35 13.26
C ASP A 23 -17.92 5.33 12.54
N VAL A 24 -17.18 4.55 13.34
CA VAL A 24 -16.27 3.48 12.93
C VAL A 24 -16.83 2.13 13.38
N PRO A 25 -16.81 1.07 12.53
CA PRO A 25 -17.25 -0.26 12.94
C PRO A 25 -16.53 -0.75 14.21
N ASP A 26 -17.23 -1.44 15.10
CA ASP A 26 -16.75 -1.92 16.43
C ASP A 26 -15.45 -2.76 16.40
N ALA A 27 -14.97 -3.17 15.23
CA ALA A 27 -13.75 -3.97 15.04
C ALA A 27 -12.44 -3.16 15.03
N VAL A 28 -12.50 -1.83 15.16
CA VAL A 28 -11.34 -0.93 15.05
C VAL A 28 -10.90 -0.49 16.45
N ASN A 29 -10.49 -1.43 17.29
CA ASN A 29 -9.74 -1.07 18.50
C ASN A 29 -8.24 -1.05 18.14
N SER A 30 -7.51 -0.02 18.59
CA SER A 30 -6.09 0.25 18.29
C SER A 30 -5.17 -0.99 18.45
N GLN A 31 -5.58 -1.95 19.30
CA GLN A 31 -4.90 -3.22 19.52
C GLN A 31 -4.80 -4.13 18.28
N ASP A 32 -5.80 -4.14 17.39
CA ASP A 32 -5.79 -4.99 16.20
C ASP A 32 -4.85 -4.42 15.11
N PHE A 33 -4.66 -3.10 15.08
CA PHE A 33 -3.75 -2.44 14.12
C PHE A 33 -2.26 -2.71 14.38
N ALA A 34 -1.86 -3.03 15.61
CA ALA A 34 -0.48 -3.37 15.94
C ALA A 34 -0.10 -4.80 15.47
N ASN A 35 -1.08 -5.69 15.37
CA ASN A 35 -0.87 -7.12 15.11
C ASN A 35 -0.80 -7.49 13.61
N LEU A 36 -1.03 -6.53 12.70
CA LEU A 36 -1.15 -6.79 11.26
C LEU A 36 0.20 -6.70 10.49
N LEU A 37 1.25 -6.12 11.05
CA LEU A 37 2.57 -6.01 10.39
C LEU A 37 3.37 -7.31 10.17
N PRO A 38 3.25 -8.35 11.02
CA PRO A 38 4.06 -9.55 10.88
C PRO A 38 3.68 -10.45 9.70
N HIS A 39 2.42 -10.41 9.29
CA HIS A 39 1.85 -11.34 8.29
C HIS A 39 1.87 -10.77 6.86
N LEU A 40 2.04 -9.46 6.75
CA LEU A 40 2.25 -8.69 5.52
C LEU A 40 3.35 -9.19 4.57
N PHE A 41 4.37 -9.80 5.14
CA PHE A 41 5.64 -10.00 4.46
C PHE A 41 6.13 -11.45 4.50
N ASN A 42 5.26 -12.39 4.89
CA ASN A 42 5.56 -13.81 4.85
C ASN A 42 5.19 -14.38 3.46
N SER A 43 6.07 -14.18 2.49
CA SER A 43 5.96 -14.81 1.16
C SER A 43 6.35 -16.28 1.24
N GLY A 44 5.51 -17.14 0.67
CA GLY A 44 5.58 -18.59 0.79
C GLY A 44 6.78 -19.27 0.14
N GLU A 45 7.01 -20.48 0.65
CA GLU A 45 7.99 -21.51 0.30
C GLU A 45 8.48 -21.51 -1.16
N ASN A 46 9.76 -21.17 -1.33
CA ASN A 46 10.82 -22.12 -1.75
C ASN A 46 12.10 -21.37 -2.15
N ASP A 47 13.22 -21.95 -1.73
CA ASP A 47 14.63 -21.68 -2.10
C ASP A 47 15.42 -20.62 -1.32
N ASN A 48 15.06 -20.30 -0.07
CA ASN A 48 15.94 -19.44 0.74
C ASN A 48 15.77 -19.58 2.26
N GLN A 49 16.00 -20.78 2.81
CA GLN A 49 15.90 -21.06 4.25
C GLN A 49 16.67 -20.06 5.14
N ASN A 50 17.87 -19.61 4.72
CA ASN A 50 18.62 -18.60 5.48
C ASN A 50 18.02 -17.19 5.44
N LEU A 51 17.34 -16.80 4.34
CA LEU A 51 16.74 -15.46 4.23
C LEU A 51 15.35 -15.41 4.87
N GLU A 52 14.58 -16.49 4.81
CA GLU A 52 13.30 -16.61 5.51
C GLU A 52 13.50 -16.59 7.04
N GLU A 53 14.55 -17.23 7.55
CA GLU A 53 14.91 -17.17 8.97
C GLU A 53 15.34 -15.76 9.42
N GLU A 54 16.14 -15.04 8.62
CA GLU A 54 16.51 -13.65 8.92
C GLU A 54 15.32 -12.69 8.84
N ASP A 55 14.45 -12.81 7.83
CA ASP A 55 13.28 -11.92 7.66
C ASP A 55 12.16 -12.23 8.68
N SER A 56 12.05 -13.49 9.12
CA SER A 56 11.13 -13.94 10.18
C SER A 56 11.57 -13.47 11.57
N LYS A 57 12.85 -13.64 11.91
CA LYS A 57 13.42 -13.12 13.17
C LYS A 57 13.29 -11.59 13.25
N TYR A 58 13.52 -10.89 12.14
CA TYR A 58 13.35 -9.45 12.07
C TYR A 58 11.88 -9.03 12.25
N SER A 59 10.93 -9.86 11.79
CA SER A 59 9.49 -9.62 11.94
C SER A 59 9.04 -9.69 13.40
N GLU A 60 9.65 -10.55 14.22
CA GLU A 60 9.38 -10.63 15.67
C GLU A 60 9.95 -9.44 16.43
N ASP A 61 11.25 -9.13 16.24
CA ASP A 61 11.91 -8.00 16.90
C ASP A 61 11.22 -6.66 16.54
N PHE A 62 10.65 -6.55 15.33
CA PHE A 62 9.95 -5.36 14.87
C PHE A 62 8.62 -5.09 15.58
N LYS A 63 7.97 -6.11 16.18
CA LYS A 63 6.66 -5.93 16.87
C LYS A 63 6.78 -5.14 18.16
N GLU A 64 7.95 -5.12 18.77
CA GLU A 64 8.21 -4.49 20.07
C GLU A 64 8.77 -3.07 19.94
N LEU A 65 9.13 -2.65 18.72
CA LEU A 65 9.72 -1.33 18.47
C LEU A 65 8.64 -0.26 18.26
N GLU A 66 8.86 0.92 18.82
CA GLU A 66 8.02 2.09 18.63
C GLU A 66 8.84 3.33 18.27
N GLY A 67 8.19 4.33 17.66
CA GLY A 67 8.82 5.61 17.36
C GLY A 67 10.02 5.53 16.41
N GLU A 68 11.13 6.19 16.77
CA GLU A 68 12.34 6.33 15.94
C GLU A 68 13.05 4.99 15.71
N ASP A 69 13.09 4.11 16.73
CA ASP A 69 13.71 2.79 16.62
C ASP A 69 13.02 1.91 15.57
N ARG A 70 11.68 2.02 15.49
CA ARG A 70 10.87 1.34 14.48
C ARG A 70 11.14 1.88 13.08
N PHE A 71 11.30 3.19 12.94
CA PHE A 71 11.64 3.83 11.67
C PHE A 71 13.02 3.37 11.18
N GLU A 72 14.03 3.38 12.03
CA GLU A 72 15.38 2.92 11.69
C GLU A 72 15.40 1.43 11.32
N ALA A 73 14.64 0.59 12.03
CA ALA A 73 14.47 -0.81 11.67
C ALA A 73 13.83 -0.97 10.28
N MET A 74 12.83 -0.14 9.94
CA MET A 74 12.22 -0.13 8.62
C MET A 74 13.24 0.24 7.52
N ILE A 75 14.03 1.29 7.73
CA ILE A 75 15.09 1.72 6.78
C ILE A 75 16.12 0.61 6.56
N ARG A 76 16.60 -0.01 7.64
CA ARG A 76 17.55 -1.12 7.56
C ARG A 76 16.99 -2.30 6.77
N ARG A 77 15.71 -2.62 6.95
CA ARG A 77 15.03 -3.70 6.20
C ARG A 77 14.89 -3.36 4.71
N ILE A 78 14.56 -2.11 4.38
CA ILE A 78 14.51 -1.63 2.99
C ILE A 78 15.87 -1.81 2.31
N GLU A 79 16.96 -1.39 2.96
CA GLU A 79 18.31 -1.53 2.39
C GLU A 79 18.74 -3.01 2.27
N MET A 80 18.38 -3.87 3.23
CA MET A 80 18.62 -5.31 3.14
C MET A 80 17.92 -5.93 1.92
N ARG A 81 16.63 -5.63 1.72
CA ARG A 81 15.85 -6.16 0.59
C ARG A 81 16.33 -5.63 -0.75
N LYS A 82 16.73 -4.36 -0.81
CA LYS A 82 17.37 -3.75 -1.98
C LYS A 82 18.68 -4.47 -2.35
N SER A 83 19.50 -4.81 -1.36
CA SER A 83 20.71 -5.63 -1.57
C SER A 83 20.38 -7.00 -2.14
N ASN A 84 19.37 -7.69 -1.59
CA ASN A 84 18.92 -9.00 -2.08
C ASN A 84 18.33 -8.93 -3.49
N PHE A 85 17.54 -7.90 -3.79
CA PHE A 85 17.00 -7.64 -5.11
C PHE A 85 18.13 -7.50 -6.16
N TYR A 86 19.18 -6.72 -5.86
CA TYR A 86 20.32 -6.57 -6.75
C TYR A 86 21.11 -7.87 -6.96
N LYS A 87 21.27 -8.70 -5.91
CA LYS A 87 21.91 -10.01 -6.05
C LYS A 87 21.12 -10.90 -7.02
N LYS A 88 19.78 -10.93 -6.91
CA LYS A 88 18.93 -11.77 -7.77
C LYS A 88 18.84 -11.24 -9.21
N MET A 89 19.01 -9.94 -9.44
CA MET A 89 19.12 -9.37 -10.79
C MET A 89 20.45 -9.67 -11.50
N GLY A 90 21.44 -10.28 -10.82
CA GLY A 90 22.75 -10.59 -11.38
C GLY A 90 23.67 -9.39 -11.61
N SER A 91 23.10 -8.18 -11.76
CA SER A 91 23.81 -6.91 -11.81
C SER A 91 22.89 -5.77 -11.36
N LYS A 92 23.48 -4.73 -10.76
CA LYS A 92 22.75 -3.49 -10.48
C LYS A 92 22.36 -2.84 -11.82
N PRO A 93 21.15 -2.26 -11.95
CA PRO A 93 20.78 -1.53 -13.15
C PRO A 93 21.82 -0.43 -13.38
N THR A 94 22.57 -0.52 -14.46
CA THR A 94 23.47 0.56 -14.87
C THR A 94 22.58 1.69 -15.36
N SER A 95 22.76 2.91 -14.83
CA SER A 95 22.08 4.07 -15.39
C SER A 95 22.71 4.39 -16.74
N ASP A 96 22.37 3.62 -17.76
CA ASP A 96 22.76 3.96 -19.11
C ASP A 96 21.93 5.19 -19.51
N LYS A 97 22.61 6.34 -19.56
CA LYS A 97 21.99 7.61 -19.94
C LYS A 97 21.45 7.57 -21.38
N ASN A 98 21.86 6.59 -22.18
CA ASN A 98 21.46 6.43 -23.58
C ASN A 98 20.22 5.55 -23.77
N MET A 99 19.72 4.85 -22.75
CA MET A 99 18.46 4.11 -22.84
C MET A 99 17.26 5.05 -22.81
N SER A 100 16.34 4.84 -23.74
CA SER A 100 15.01 5.47 -23.78
C SER A 100 14.17 5.08 -22.56
N THR A 101 13.12 5.86 -22.29
CA THR A 101 12.16 5.56 -21.20
C THR A 101 11.49 4.21 -21.41
N GLU A 102 11.14 3.87 -22.64
CA GLU A 102 10.50 2.60 -22.99
C GLU A 102 11.42 1.40 -22.69
N GLU A 103 12.70 1.49 -23.08
CA GLU A 103 13.69 0.45 -22.78
C GLU A 103 13.88 0.27 -21.27
N LYS A 104 13.87 1.36 -20.49
CA LYS A 104 13.95 1.31 -19.02
C LYS A 104 12.73 0.64 -18.39
N ILE A 105 11.53 0.94 -18.89
CA ILE A 105 10.28 0.32 -18.43
C ILE A 105 10.28 -1.18 -18.77
N ASN A 106 10.66 -1.55 -19.99
CA ASN A 106 10.71 -2.95 -20.41
C ASN A 106 11.74 -3.75 -19.61
N TYR A 107 12.92 -3.16 -19.36
CA TYR A 107 13.92 -3.75 -18.47
C TYR A 107 13.35 -3.97 -17.06
N LEU A 108 12.69 -2.97 -16.47
CA LEU A 108 12.10 -3.10 -15.13
C LEU A 108 11.05 -4.22 -15.10
N ARG A 109 10.14 -4.25 -16.07
CA ARG A 109 9.09 -5.29 -16.19
C ARG A 109 9.69 -6.69 -16.29
N GLU A 110 10.71 -6.88 -17.13
CA GLU A 110 11.42 -8.15 -17.25
C GLU A 110 11.98 -8.60 -15.89
N LYS A 111 12.59 -7.68 -15.14
CA LYS A 111 13.17 -7.98 -13.83
C LYS A 111 12.13 -8.18 -12.74
N LEU A 112 10.96 -7.56 -12.82
CA LEU A 112 9.86 -7.79 -11.86
C LEU A 112 9.12 -9.11 -12.15
N ASN A 113 9.01 -9.51 -13.42
CA ASN A 113 8.32 -10.73 -13.83
C ASN A 113 8.89 -12.00 -13.19
N VAL A 114 10.18 -12.04 -12.85
CA VAL A 114 10.79 -13.19 -12.16
C VAL A 114 10.27 -13.39 -10.73
N TYR A 115 9.61 -12.38 -10.16
CA TYR A 115 8.99 -12.43 -8.84
C TYR A 115 7.48 -12.64 -8.93
N LYS A 116 6.85 -12.53 -10.11
CA LYS A 116 5.41 -12.75 -10.25
C LYS A 116 5.10 -14.22 -10.02
N VAL A 117 4.21 -14.49 -9.08
CA VAL A 117 3.68 -15.83 -8.86
C VAL A 117 2.70 -16.16 -9.98
N SER A 118 2.85 -17.33 -10.60
CA SER A 118 1.93 -17.79 -11.65
C SER A 118 0.48 -17.82 -11.14
N PHE A 119 -0.47 -17.40 -11.97
CA PHE A 119 -1.90 -17.44 -11.67
C PHE A 119 -2.41 -18.83 -11.24
N THR A 120 -1.72 -19.90 -11.66
CA THR A 120 -2.01 -21.29 -11.27
C THR A 120 -1.79 -21.56 -9.78
N LYS A 121 -0.97 -20.75 -9.11
CA LYS A 121 -0.73 -20.77 -7.66
C LYS A 121 -1.67 -19.84 -6.87
N GLY A 122 -2.67 -19.27 -7.55
CA GLY A 122 -3.72 -18.43 -6.97
C GLY A 122 -3.49 -16.92 -7.13
N SER A 123 -4.49 -16.15 -6.74
CA SER A 123 -4.52 -14.69 -6.72
C SER A 123 -5.00 -14.20 -5.34
N ASN A 124 -4.57 -13.01 -4.94
CA ASN A 124 -5.15 -12.33 -3.79
C ASN A 124 -6.46 -11.69 -4.20
N VAL A 125 -7.52 -11.98 -3.47
CA VAL A 125 -8.85 -11.41 -3.70
C VAL A 125 -9.20 -10.60 -2.46
N ILE A 126 -9.49 -9.31 -2.63
CA ILE A 126 -9.95 -8.46 -1.53
C ILE A 126 -11.32 -7.89 -1.85
N TYR A 127 -12.17 -7.85 -0.82
CA TYR A 127 -13.55 -7.39 -0.90
C TYR A 127 -13.69 -6.04 -0.20
N ILE A 128 -14.06 -5.02 -0.96
CA ILE A 128 -14.06 -3.64 -0.52
C ILE A 128 -15.48 -3.12 -0.44
N ASP A 129 -15.88 -2.60 0.72
CA ASP A 129 -16.97 -1.65 0.81
C ASP A 129 -16.48 -0.27 0.37
N ARG A 130 -17.20 0.38 -0.54
CA ARG A 130 -16.85 1.73 -1.01
C ARG A 130 -16.90 2.74 0.12
N GLU A 131 -17.82 2.55 1.07
CA GLU A 131 -17.98 3.45 2.22
C GLU A 131 -16.84 3.28 3.24
N ASP A 132 -16.11 2.17 3.20
CA ASP A 132 -15.02 1.86 4.12
C ASP A 132 -13.74 1.42 3.40
N ILE A 133 -13.47 2.08 2.26
CA ILE A 133 -12.39 1.67 1.36
C ILE A 133 -11.04 1.61 2.06
N PHE A 134 -10.71 2.58 2.91
CA PHE A 134 -9.41 2.60 3.60
C PHE A 134 -9.25 1.38 4.50
N TYR A 135 -10.24 1.10 5.35
CA TYR A 135 -10.16 0.03 6.34
C TYR A 135 -10.21 -1.36 5.71
N ASP A 136 -11.17 -1.62 4.82
CA ASP A 136 -11.29 -2.90 4.12
C ASP A 136 -10.03 -3.18 3.30
N SER A 137 -9.45 -2.14 2.68
CA SER A 137 -8.19 -2.28 1.95
C SER A 137 -7.05 -2.57 2.90
N PHE A 138 -6.84 -1.76 3.93
CA PHE A 138 -5.72 -1.91 4.86
C PHE A 138 -5.72 -3.31 5.49
N THR A 139 -6.85 -3.77 6.02
CA THR A 139 -6.93 -5.05 6.74
C THR A 139 -6.64 -6.27 5.87
N GLN A 140 -7.09 -6.26 4.61
CA GLN A 140 -6.94 -7.39 3.68
C GLN A 140 -5.65 -7.31 2.85
N PHE A 141 -5.36 -6.12 2.31
CA PHE A 141 -4.21 -5.89 1.44
C PHE A 141 -2.91 -6.10 2.18
N MET A 142 -2.86 -5.64 3.44
CA MET A 142 -1.62 -5.72 4.16
C MET A 142 -1.17 -7.19 4.26
N ASN A 143 -1.97 -8.14 4.73
CA ASN A 143 -1.47 -9.49 5.03
C ASN A 143 -1.30 -10.47 3.85
N MET A 144 -1.26 -9.96 2.62
CA MET A 144 -1.25 -10.82 1.44
C MET A 144 0.14 -11.04 0.86
N ASP A 145 0.29 -12.10 0.05
CA ASP A 145 1.48 -12.32 -0.75
C ASP A 145 1.46 -11.39 -1.98
N HIS A 146 2.10 -10.24 -1.87
CA HIS A 146 2.09 -9.18 -2.89
C HIS A 146 2.69 -9.61 -4.26
N GLN A 147 3.35 -10.77 -4.33
CA GLN A 147 3.84 -11.36 -5.58
C GLN A 147 2.72 -12.02 -6.41
N LYS A 148 1.60 -12.36 -5.79
CA LYS A 148 0.40 -12.86 -6.49
C LYS A 148 -0.39 -11.72 -7.12
N GLU A 149 -1.10 -12.04 -8.19
CA GLU A 149 -2.07 -11.15 -8.83
C GLU A 149 -3.09 -10.64 -7.79
N LEU A 150 -3.38 -9.34 -7.78
CA LEU A 150 -4.41 -8.73 -6.95
C LEU A 150 -5.72 -8.64 -7.75
N LYS A 151 -6.84 -8.98 -7.11
CA LYS A 151 -8.20 -8.81 -7.65
C LYS A 151 -9.05 -8.06 -6.65
N ILE A 152 -9.71 -7.01 -7.11
CA ILE A 152 -10.62 -6.21 -6.29
C ILE A 152 -12.07 -6.55 -6.61
N PHE A 153 -12.89 -6.71 -5.56
CA PHE A 153 -14.34 -6.80 -5.68
C PHE A 153 -15.01 -5.79 -4.76
N PHE A 154 -15.82 -4.90 -5.32
CA PHE A 154 -16.67 -4.03 -4.50
C PHE A 154 -17.91 -4.79 -4.03
N ARG A 155 -18.17 -4.79 -2.72
CA ARG A 155 -19.32 -5.47 -2.11
C ARG A 155 -20.62 -4.90 -2.68
N GLY A 156 -21.57 -5.77 -3.01
CA GLY A 156 -22.84 -5.37 -3.62
C GLY A 156 -22.78 -5.07 -5.12
N GLU A 157 -21.59 -5.06 -5.73
CA GLU A 157 -21.45 -4.85 -7.18
C GLU A 157 -21.33 -6.18 -7.94
N MET A 158 -22.39 -6.51 -8.68
CA MET A 158 -22.46 -7.69 -9.56
C MET A 158 -21.80 -7.42 -10.92
N LYS A 159 -20.54 -6.96 -10.96
CA LYS A 159 -19.81 -6.90 -12.23
C LYS A 159 -19.10 -8.25 -12.45
N TYR A 160 -19.55 -8.95 -13.50
CA TYR A 160 -19.08 -10.29 -13.84
C TYR A 160 -17.57 -10.32 -14.12
N SER A 161 -16.94 -11.33 -13.53
CA SER A 161 -15.52 -11.60 -13.32
C SER A 161 -14.71 -11.95 -14.57
N GLY A 162 -14.99 -11.35 -15.74
CA GLY A 162 -14.46 -11.87 -17.00
C GLY A 162 -13.76 -10.87 -17.94
N GLN A 163 -14.22 -9.62 -18.01
CA GLN A 163 -13.85 -8.75 -19.13
C GLN A 163 -13.23 -7.40 -18.73
N ASP A 164 -13.51 -6.92 -17.51
CA ASP A 164 -13.02 -5.63 -17.00
C ASP A 164 -12.26 -5.77 -15.67
N ALA A 165 -11.58 -6.91 -15.44
CA ALA A 165 -10.81 -7.14 -14.21
C ALA A 165 -9.92 -5.93 -13.89
N GLY A 166 -9.10 -5.51 -14.87
CA GLY A 166 -8.21 -4.35 -14.82
C GLY A 166 -8.85 -2.98 -14.54
N GLY A 167 -10.18 -2.86 -14.58
CA GLY A 167 -10.91 -1.64 -14.26
C GLY A 167 -11.10 -1.46 -12.76
N MET A 168 -11.28 -2.56 -12.03
CA MET A 168 -11.55 -2.53 -10.59
C MET A 168 -10.31 -2.18 -9.78
N GLU A 169 -9.12 -2.69 -10.15
CA GLU A 169 -7.89 -2.30 -9.46
C GLU A 169 -7.59 -0.82 -9.69
N LYS A 170 -7.76 -0.31 -10.91
CA LYS A 170 -7.56 1.12 -11.21
C LYS A 170 -8.48 2.02 -10.40
N GLU A 171 -9.76 1.67 -10.35
CA GLU A 171 -10.76 2.40 -9.58
C GLU A 171 -10.42 2.36 -8.08
N TRP A 172 -10.09 1.19 -7.56
CA TRP A 172 -9.63 1.01 -6.18
C TRP A 172 -8.42 1.87 -5.85
N PHE A 173 -7.39 1.88 -6.71
CA PHE A 173 -6.23 2.73 -6.53
C PHE A 173 -6.57 4.22 -6.55
N THR A 174 -7.50 4.63 -7.40
CA THR A 174 -7.94 6.02 -7.50
C THR A 174 -8.61 6.46 -6.20
N LEU A 175 -9.62 5.70 -5.75
CA LEU A 175 -10.34 5.98 -4.50
C LEU A 175 -9.43 5.90 -3.28
N LEU A 176 -8.51 4.94 -3.24
CA LEU A 176 -7.54 4.82 -2.15
C LEU A 176 -6.61 6.04 -2.12
N THR A 177 -6.10 6.46 -3.28
CA THR A 177 -5.26 7.65 -3.40
C THR A 177 -5.99 8.90 -2.92
N GLU A 178 -7.25 9.09 -3.31
CA GLU A 178 -8.07 10.21 -2.84
C GLU A 178 -8.17 10.26 -1.31
N GLN A 179 -8.36 9.11 -0.65
CA GLN A 179 -8.36 9.04 0.82
C GLN A 179 -7.03 9.47 1.42
N PHE A 180 -5.90 9.09 0.82
CA PHE A 180 -4.56 9.44 1.33
C PHE A 180 -4.18 10.89 1.09
N LEU A 181 -4.61 11.46 -0.03
CA LEU A 181 -4.32 12.84 -0.41
C LEU A 181 -5.29 13.84 0.22
N ASP A 182 -6.34 13.37 0.89
CA ASP A 182 -7.26 14.23 1.63
C ASP A 182 -6.48 15.03 2.71
N PRO A 183 -6.53 16.38 2.66
CA PRO A 183 -5.82 17.23 3.62
C PRO A 183 -6.15 16.96 5.08
N GLU A 184 -7.35 16.46 5.38
CA GLU A 184 -7.78 16.14 6.74
C GLU A 184 -7.14 14.89 7.33
N THR A 185 -6.48 14.06 6.50
CA THR A 185 -5.63 12.99 7.01
C THR A 185 -4.35 13.51 7.64
N GLY A 186 -3.91 14.72 7.24
CA GLY A 186 -2.65 15.30 7.67
C GLY A 186 -1.40 14.57 7.14
N LEU A 187 -1.54 13.59 6.25
CA LEU A 187 -0.41 12.78 5.76
C LEU A 187 0.37 13.49 4.65
N PHE A 188 -0.35 14.04 3.68
CA PHE A 188 0.21 14.77 2.55
C PHE A 188 -0.30 16.20 2.54
N ARG A 189 0.42 17.06 1.81
CA ARG A 189 0.00 18.43 1.53
C ARG A 189 0.26 18.75 0.07
N GLU A 190 -0.64 19.53 -0.52
CA GLU A 190 -0.43 20.07 -1.86
C GLU A 190 0.77 21.04 -1.86
N THR A 191 1.51 21.07 -2.96
CA THR A 191 2.56 22.06 -3.17
C THR A 191 1.96 23.38 -3.66
N ALA A 192 2.64 24.48 -3.40
CA ALA A 192 2.22 25.80 -3.89
C ALA A 192 2.75 26.04 -5.32
N THR A 193 2.44 25.14 -6.25
CA THR A 193 2.79 25.27 -7.68
C THR A 193 1.55 25.31 -8.55
N ASP A 194 1.69 25.75 -9.81
CA ASP A 194 0.58 25.80 -10.78
C ASP A 194 0.10 24.39 -11.18
N GLU A 195 0.95 23.38 -11.02
CA GLU A 195 0.62 21.96 -11.22
C GLU A 195 0.24 21.32 -9.88
N VAL A 196 -0.89 20.59 -9.86
CA VAL A 196 -1.32 19.83 -8.68
C VAL A 196 -0.28 18.76 -8.39
N SER A 197 0.38 18.86 -7.24
CA SER A 197 1.35 17.87 -6.78
C SER A 197 1.36 17.82 -5.26
N TYR A 198 1.73 16.67 -4.70
CA TYR A 198 1.68 16.42 -3.26
C TYR A 198 3.05 16.06 -2.71
N VAL A 199 3.32 16.52 -1.49
CA VAL A 199 4.50 16.15 -0.72
C VAL A 199 4.06 15.64 0.66
N ILE A 200 4.91 14.84 1.30
CA ILE A 200 4.69 14.41 2.69
C ILE A 200 4.55 15.66 3.55
N ASN A 201 3.52 15.68 4.39
CA ASN A 201 3.35 16.73 5.38
C ASN A 201 4.41 16.53 6.49
N GLU A 202 5.20 17.57 6.76
CA GLU A 202 6.22 17.58 7.83
C GLU A 202 5.59 17.37 9.22
N LYS A 203 4.29 17.66 9.36
CA LYS A 203 3.50 17.42 10.56
C LYS A 203 2.68 16.13 10.54
N SER A 204 2.95 15.23 9.60
CA SER A 204 2.24 13.94 9.50
C SER A 204 2.33 13.09 10.76
N TYR A 205 3.34 13.29 11.61
CA TYR A 205 3.45 12.63 12.92
C TYR A 205 2.31 12.95 13.89
N GLU A 206 1.56 14.04 13.66
CA GLU A 206 0.37 14.39 14.43
C GLU A 206 -0.84 13.48 14.07
N ALA A 207 -0.80 12.81 12.92
CA ALA A 207 -1.82 11.86 12.52
C ALA A 207 -1.59 10.50 13.21
N GLU A 208 -2.68 9.89 13.69
CA GLU A 208 -2.63 8.56 14.28
C GLU A 208 -2.10 7.52 13.28
N ASP A 209 -1.25 6.59 13.73
CA ASP A 209 -0.68 5.51 12.93
C ASP A 209 -0.01 5.95 11.60
N TYR A 210 0.48 7.19 11.51
CA TYR A 210 1.00 7.79 10.27
C TYR A 210 2.07 6.94 9.56
N LEU A 211 2.98 6.30 10.30
CA LEU A 211 4.00 5.41 9.71
C LEU A 211 3.38 4.18 9.02
N LYS A 212 2.38 3.54 9.65
CA LYS A 212 1.66 2.40 9.05
C LYS A 212 0.88 2.83 7.81
N LYS A 213 0.30 4.02 7.85
CA LYS A 213 -0.41 4.62 6.71
C LYS A 213 0.54 4.88 5.54
N PHE A 214 1.73 5.44 5.79
CA PHE A 214 2.76 5.59 4.75
C PHE A 214 3.28 4.26 4.22
N GLU A 215 3.48 3.27 5.08
CA GLU A 215 3.88 1.92 4.67
C GLU A 215 2.82 1.28 3.76
N PHE A 216 1.55 1.34 4.16
CA PHE A 216 0.43 0.83 3.36
C PHE A 216 0.37 1.50 2.00
N PHE A 217 0.38 2.84 1.97
CA PHE A 217 0.28 3.56 0.70
C PHE A 217 1.49 3.30 -0.19
N GLY A 218 2.70 3.31 0.37
CA GLY A 218 3.93 2.99 -0.36
C GLY A 218 3.90 1.57 -0.95
N LEU A 219 3.38 0.60 -0.20
CA LEU A 219 3.24 -0.79 -0.67
C LEU A 219 2.16 -0.92 -1.74
N ALA A 220 1.03 -0.20 -1.62
CA ALA A 220 0.00 -0.14 -2.64
C ALA A 220 0.56 0.44 -3.95
N LEU A 221 1.29 1.57 -3.89
CA LEU A 221 1.94 2.17 -5.05
C LEU A 221 2.96 1.22 -5.70
N ALA A 222 3.79 0.57 -4.89
CA ALA A 222 4.73 -0.44 -5.38
C ALA A 222 4.02 -1.61 -6.06
N LYS A 223 2.89 -2.04 -5.50
CA LYS A 223 2.04 -3.10 -6.07
C LYS A 223 1.43 -2.69 -7.41
N ALA A 224 0.99 -1.44 -7.57
CA ALA A 224 0.53 -0.93 -8.87
C ALA A 224 1.62 -1.00 -9.94
N VAL A 225 2.84 -0.58 -9.60
CA VAL A 225 4.01 -0.67 -10.50
C VAL A 225 4.31 -2.13 -10.84
N PHE A 226 4.26 -3.01 -9.84
CA PHE A 226 4.50 -4.44 -10.00
C PHE A 226 3.48 -5.13 -10.93
N ASP A 227 2.20 -4.81 -10.78
CA ASP A 227 1.12 -5.34 -11.60
C ASP A 227 0.92 -4.57 -12.92
N GLU A 228 1.74 -3.55 -13.17
CA GLU A 228 1.70 -2.71 -14.36
C GLU A 228 0.36 -1.98 -14.53
N ILE A 229 -0.25 -1.62 -13.39
CA ILE A 229 -1.49 -0.86 -13.33
C ILE A 229 -1.14 0.63 -13.46
N PRO A 230 -1.60 1.31 -14.52
CA PRO A 230 -1.40 2.75 -14.64
C PRO A 230 -2.18 3.45 -13.54
N LEU A 231 -1.48 4.30 -12.79
CA LEU A 231 -2.06 5.16 -11.78
C LEU A 231 -2.19 6.58 -12.32
N ASN A 232 -3.32 7.21 -12.04
CA ASN A 232 -3.49 8.64 -12.26
C ASN A 232 -3.17 9.36 -10.93
N LEU A 233 -1.89 9.39 -10.56
CA LEU A 233 -1.43 10.18 -9.42
C LEU A 233 -1.05 11.57 -9.94
N CYS A 234 -1.97 12.53 -9.77
CA CYS A 234 -1.87 13.90 -10.27
C CYS A 234 -1.89 14.03 -11.80
#